data_AF-A0A7G2IHX4-F1
#
_entry.id   AF-A0A7G2IHX4-F1
#
_cell.length_a   1.000
_cell.length_b   1.000
_cell.length_c   1.000
_cell.angle_alpha   90.00
_cell.angle_beta   90.00
_cell.angle_gamma   90.00
#
_symmetry.space_group_name_H-M   'P 1'
#
loop_
_entity.id
_entity.type
_entity.pdbx_description
1 polymer ?
#
loop_
_entity_poly.entity_id
_entity_poly.type
_entity_poly.pdbx_seq_one_letter_code
_entity_poly.pdbx_strand_id
1 'polypeptide(L)'
;MNNGWDEFSIPKEVARQLIDMHVRRGDSIFFVTGRSQTKTETVSKTLSDNFHIPAGNMNSVIFAGDKPGQNTKTQWLQDKNIRMFYGDSDNDITAARDVGIRGIRILRASNSTYKPLPQAGAFGEEVIVNSEY
;
A
#
# COMPACT_ATOMS: atom_id res chain seq x y z
N MET A 1 2.12 12.11 -11.82
CA MET A 1 1.61 13.36 -11.19
C MET A 1 0.87 12.94 -9.93
N ASN A 2 1.21 13.47 -8.75
CA ASN A 2 0.61 13.05 -7.47
C ASN A 2 -0.41 14.08 -6.93
N ASN A 3 -1.02 14.84 -7.83
CA ASN A 3 -2.05 15.84 -7.50
C ASN A 3 -3.25 15.61 -8.43
N GLY A 4 -4.46 15.60 -7.88
CA GLY A 4 -5.75 15.62 -8.60
C GLY A 4 -6.21 14.29 -9.23
N TRP A 5 -5.32 13.48 -9.80
CA TRP A 5 -5.74 12.24 -10.51
C TRP A 5 -6.39 11.18 -9.62
N ASP A 6 -6.10 11.20 -8.33
CA ASP A 6 -6.70 10.28 -7.36
C ASP A 6 -8.17 10.62 -7.05
N GLU A 7 -8.72 11.73 -7.54
CA GLU A 7 -10.18 12.01 -7.54
C GLU A 7 -10.98 10.97 -8.34
N PHE A 8 -10.34 10.33 -9.33
CA PHE A 8 -10.92 9.26 -10.13
C PHE A 8 -10.54 7.86 -9.64
N SER A 9 -9.71 7.77 -8.59
CA SER A 9 -9.34 6.49 -7.99
C SER A 9 -10.45 5.99 -7.09
N ILE A 10 -10.87 4.74 -7.29
CA ILE A 10 -11.95 4.12 -6.53
C ILE A 10 -11.33 3.44 -5.29
N PRO A 11 -11.71 3.84 -4.06
CA PRO A 11 -11.23 3.18 -2.85
C PRO A 11 -11.73 1.73 -2.80
N LYS A 12 -10.84 0.80 -2.44
CA LYS A 12 -11.17 -0.61 -2.31
C LYS A 12 -11.85 -0.91 -0.98
N GLU A 13 -12.88 -1.73 -0.99
CA GLU A 13 -13.62 -2.11 0.23
C GLU A 13 -12.76 -2.88 1.22
N VAL A 14 -11.87 -3.76 0.73
CA VAL A 14 -10.90 -4.44 1.60
C VAL A 14 -9.98 -3.45 2.33
N ALA A 15 -9.60 -2.34 1.69
CA ALA A 15 -8.75 -1.34 2.30
C ALA A 15 -9.49 -0.58 3.41
N ARG A 16 -10.80 -0.29 3.23
CA ARG A 16 -11.63 0.29 4.30
C ARG A 16 -11.61 -0.60 5.54
N GLN A 17 -11.88 -1.90 5.36
CA GLN A 17 -11.94 -2.85 6.47
C GLN A 17 -10.60 -3.00 7.19
N LEU A 18 -9.49 -3.08 6.45
CA LEU A 18 -8.14 -3.17 7.02
C LEU A 18 -7.76 -1.91 7.79
N ILE A 19 -8.03 -0.74 7.22
CA ILE A 19 -7.74 0.54 7.84
C ILE A 19 -8.57 0.69 9.12
N ASP A 20 -9.88 0.42 9.09
CA ASP A 20 -10.73 0.45 10.27
C ASP A 20 -10.25 -0.51 11.38
N MET A 21 -9.74 -1.68 10.99
CA MET A 21 -9.16 -2.64 11.93
C MET A 21 -7.88 -2.10 12.56
N HIS A 22 -6.97 -1.52 11.78
CA HIS A 22 -5.73 -0.91 12.29
C HIS A 22 -5.98 0.34 13.15
N VAL A 23 -6.96 1.18 12.78
CA VAL A 23 -7.40 2.32 13.60
C VAL A 23 -7.93 1.84 14.95
N ARG A 24 -8.80 0.81 14.98
CA ARG A 24 -9.32 0.22 16.23
C ARG A 24 -8.22 -0.34 17.13
N ARG A 25 -7.12 -0.82 16.55
CA ARG A 25 -5.94 -1.29 17.30
C ARG A 25 -5.06 -0.17 17.81
N GLY A 26 -5.27 1.07 17.36
CA GLY A 26 -4.40 2.21 17.65
C GLY A 26 -3.07 2.17 16.89
N ASP A 27 -3.01 1.45 15.77
CA ASP A 27 -1.77 1.31 14.98
C ASP A 27 -1.47 2.60 14.20
N SER A 28 -0.18 2.90 14.01
CA SER A 28 0.28 3.91 13.05
C SER A 28 0.19 3.38 11.61
N ILE A 29 -0.46 4.14 10.73
CA ILE A 29 -0.73 3.73 9.34
C ILE A 29 0.18 4.51 8.39
N PHE A 30 0.91 3.77 7.56
CA PHE A 30 1.80 4.30 6.53
C PHE A 30 1.39 3.79 5.15
N PHE A 31 1.56 4.63 4.13
CA PHE A 31 1.40 4.26 2.73
C PHE A 31 2.73 4.40 2.01
N VAL A 32 3.24 3.30 1.43
CA VAL A 32 4.53 3.26 0.71
C VAL A 32 4.29 2.89 -0.75
N THR A 33 4.44 3.87 -1.63
CA THR A 33 4.12 3.74 -3.06
C THR A 33 5.36 3.82 -3.94
N GLY A 34 5.35 3.07 -5.04
CA GLY A 34 6.36 3.15 -6.09
C GLY A 34 6.20 4.37 -7.00
N ARG A 35 5.17 5.20 -6.81
CA ARG A 35 5.03 6.48 -7.54
C ARG A 35 6.24 7.37 -7.23
N SER A 36 6.78 8.03 -8.24
CA SER A 36 7.87 9.00 -8.08
C SER A 36 7.43 10.20 -7.24
N GLN A 37 8.31 10.71 -6.40
CA GLN A 37 8.06 11.92 -5.62
C GLN A 37 7.86 13.13 -6.54
N THR A 38 6.98 14.04 -6.13
CA THR A 38 6.73 15.33 -6.78
C THR A 38 6.91 16.47 -5.77
N LYS A 39 7.03 17.71 -6.25
CA LYS A 39 7.20 18.89 -5.38
C LYS A 39 6.08 19.05 -4.34
N THR A 40 4.86 18.74 -4.75
CA THR A 40 3.66 18.72 -3.91
C THR A 40 2.87 17.44 -4.21
N GLU A 41 2.02 17.04 -3.28
CA GLU A 41 1.13 15.87 -3.42
C GLU A 41 -0.18 16.10 -2.66
N THR A 42 -1.29 15.55 -3.18
CA THR A 42 -2.60 15.55 -2.50
C THR A 42 -3.06 14.15 -2.08
N VAL A 43 -2.24 13.12 -2.33
CA VAL A 43 -2.58 11.71 -2.11
C VAL A 43 -2.78 11.44 -0.63
N SER A 44 -1.93 11.99 0.24
CA SER A 44 -2.10 11.87 1.70
C SER A 44 -3.48 12.36 2.15
N LYS A 45 -3.92 13.51 1.61
CA LYS A 45 -5.25 14.05 1.92
C LYS A 45 -6.35 13.14 1.37
N THR A 46 -6.26 12.72 0.11
CA THR A 46 -7.24 11.83 -0.52
C THR A 46 -7.40 10.52 0.26
N LEU A 47 -6.31 9.91 0.73
CA LEU A 47 -6.35 8.69 1.53
C LEU A 47 -6.99 8.92 2.90
N SER A 48 -6.60 9.99 3.60
CA SER A 48 -7.17 10.35 4.90
C SER A 48 -8.68 10.60 4.80
N ASP A 49 -9.11 11.35 3.80
CA ASP A 49 -10.53 11.68 3.58
C ASP A 49 -11.34 10.43 3.18
N ASN A 50 -10.91 9.68 2.16
CA ASN A 50 -11.67 8.55 1.63
C ASN A 50 -11.80 7.38 2.61
N PHE A 51 -10.79 7.17 3.46
CA PHE A 51 -10.76 6.09 4.45
C PHE A 51 -11.03 6.57 5.88
N HIS A 52 -11.39 7.84 6.07
CA HIS A 52 -11.69 8.44 7.37
C HIS A 52 -10.60 8.20 8.43
N ILE A 53 -9.33 8.26 8.03
CA ILE A 53 -8.19 7.93 8.91
C ILE A 53 -7.99 9.07 9.89
N PRO A 54 -8.05 8.84 11.22
CA PRO A 54 -7.80 9.89 12.20
C PRO A 54 -6.37 10.44 12.09
N ALA A 55 -6.20 11.73 12.37
CA ALA A 55 -4.89 12.41 12.29
C ALA A 55 -3.80 11.76 13.16
N GLY A 56 -4.18 11.12 14.28
CA GLY A 56 -3.22 10.41 15.15
C GLY A 56 -2.71 9.08 14.57
N ASN A 57 -3.43 8.49 13.62
CA ASN A 57 -3.04 7.24 12.95
C ASN A 57 -2.38 7.50 11.59
N MET A 58 -2.78 8.57 10.90
CA MET A 58 -2.34 8.89 9.55
C MET A 58 -0.92 9.44 9.50
N ASN A 59 -0.13 8.99 8.51
CA ASN A 59 1.17 9.54 8.18
C ASN A 59 1.21 9.97 6.70
N SER A 60 2.07 10.94 6.36
CA SER A 60 2.27 11.36 4.96
C SER A 60 2.71 10.18 4.08
N VAL A 61 2.18 10.13 2.86
CA VAL A 61 2.52 9.09 1.87
C VAL A 61 4.01 9.14 1.56
N ILE A 62 4.63 7.96 1.56
CA ILE A 62 6.02 7.75 1.19
C ILE A 62 6.09 7.41 -0.29
N PHE A 63 6.62 8.34 -1.08
CA PHE A 63 6.86 8.18 -2.52
C PHE A 63 8.25 7.59 -2.74
N ALA A 64 8.36 6.27 -2.61
CA ALA A 64 9.64 5.56 -2.71
C ALA A 64 10.22 5.58 -4.13
N GLY A 65 9.40 5.89 -5.14
CA GLY A 65 9.76 5.79 -6.54
C GLY A 65 9.96 4.35 -6.99
N ASP A 66 10.30 4.18 -8.26
CA ASP A 66 10.62 2.89 -8.86
C ASP A 66 12.01 2.97 -9.48
N LYS A 67 12.82 1.92 -9.28
CA LYS A 67 14.17 1.84 -9.81
C LYS A 67 14.44 0.40 -10.25
N PRO A 68 14.63 0.14 -11.55
CA PRO A 68 14.85 -1.22 -12.05
C PRO A 68 15.97 -1.94 -11.30
N GLY A 69 15.71 -3.18 -10.88
CA GLY A 69 16.66 -4.01 -10.13
C GLY A 69 16.77 -3.68 -8.63
N GLN A 70 16.01 -2.72 -8.12
CA GLN A 70 16.00 -2.37 -6.69
C GLN A 70 14.56 -2.31 -6.16
N ASN A 71 14.31 -2.98 -5.04
CA ASN A 71 13.07 -2.78 -4.29
C ASN A 71 13.21 -1.52 -3.42
N THR A 72 12.64 -0.41 -3.87
CA THR A 72 12.75 0.89 -3.21
C THR A 72 11.97 0.97 -1.90
N LYS A 73 11.04 0.03 -1.64
CA LYS A 73 10.19 0.04 -0.44
C LYS A 73 10.91 -0.51 0.78
N THR A 74 11.82 -1.46 0.60
CA THR A 74 12.51 -2.19 1.69
C THR A 74 13.07 -1.26 2.76
N GLN A 75 13.85 -0.24 2.37
CA GLN A 75 14.44 0.71 3.33
C GLN A 75 13.36 1.47 4.13
N TRP A 76 12.28 1.90 3.47
CA TRP A 76 11.19 2.61 4.14
C TRP A 76 10.43 1.74 5.13
N LEU A 77 10.26 0.45 4.84
CA LEU A 77 9.63 -0.49 5.78
C LEU A 77 10.47 -0.63 7.06
N GLN A 78 11.79 -0.70 6.91
CA GLN A 78 12.73 -0.76 8.03
C GLN A 78 12.74 0.56 8.83
N ASP A 79 12.89 1.70 8.15
CA ASP A 79 13.01 3.03 8.77
C ASP A 79 11.76 3.45 9.56
N LYS A 80 10.58 2.98 9.12
CA LYS A 80 9.30 3.24 9.79
C LYS A 80 8.89 2.13 10.75
N ASN A 81 9.76 1.14 10.97
CA ASN A 81 9.51 -0.01 11.83
C ASN A 81 8.17 -0.72 11.51
N ILE A 82 7.81 -0.79 10.23
CA ILE A 82 6.57 -1.42 9.78
C ILE A 82 6.60 -2.90 10.15
N ARG A 83 5.47 -3.43 10.65
CA ARG A 83 5.37 -4.84 11.11
C ARG A 83 4.49 -5.71 10.21
N MET A 84 3.59 -5.08 9.47
CA MET A 84 2.71 -5.71 8.50
C MET A 84 2.65 -4.82 7.26
N PHE A 85 2.79 -5.40 6.08
CA PHE A 85 2.74 -4.65 4.82
C PHE A 85 1.79 -5.31 3.84
N TYR A 86 0.84 -4.52 3.34
CA TYR A 86 -0.19 -4.96 2.41
C TYR A 86 0.11 -4.44 1.02
N GLY A 87 0.01 -5.30 0.01
CA GLY A 87 0.20 -4.88 -1.37
C GLY A 87 -0.26 -5.93 -2.36
N ASP A 88 -0.41 -5.54 -3.61
CA ASP A 88 -0.87 -6.42 -4.68
C ASP A 88 0.27 -6.97 -5.53
N SER A 89 1.43 -6.30 -5.55
CA SER A 89 2.57 -6.65 -6.40
C SER A 89 3.57 -7.56 -5.69
N ASP A 90 4.35 -8.30 -6.49
CA ASP A 90 5.38 -9.18 -5.95
C ASP A 90 6.45 -8.41 -5.19
N ASN A 91 6.75 -7.18 -5.62
CA ASN A 91 7.65 -6.27 -4.91
C ASN A 91 7.14 -5.87 -3.53
N ASP A 92 5.83 -5.84 -3.29
CA ASP A 92 5.31 -5.57 -1.95
C ASP A 92 5.61 -6.72 -0.99
N ILE A 93 5.41 -7.95 -1.46
CA ILE A 93 5.63 -9.15 -0.66
C ILE A 93 7.12 -9.39 -0.45
N THR A 94 7.96 -9.19 -1.47
CA THR A 94 9.41 -9.32 -1.30
C THR A 94 9.98 -8.22 -0.41
N ALA A 95 9.50 -6.98 -0.50
CA ALA A 95 9.93 -5.91 0.41
C ALA A 95 9.67 -6.28 1.88
N ALA A 96 8.49 -6.85 2.16
CA ALA A 96 8.14 -7.31 3.50
C ALA A 96 9.04 -8.46 3.97
N ARG A 97 9.34 -9.43 3.08
CA ARG A 97 10.24 -10.55 3.38
C ARG A 97 11.67 -10.10 3.66
N ASP A 98 12.18 -9.18 2.85
CA ASP A 98 13.55 -8.68 2.95
C ASP A 98 13.83 -8.04 4.32
N VAL A 99 12.82 -7.42 4.93
CA VAL A 99 12.92 -6.84 6.29
C VAL A 99 12.35 -7.74 7.39
N GLY A 100 11.96 -8.97 7.07
CA GLY A 100 11.49 -9.96 8.04
C GLY A 100 10.14 -9.62 8.69
N ILE A 101 9.22 -8.99 7.97
CA ILE A 101 7.90 -8.59 8.45
C ILE A 101 6.78 -9.35 7.72
N ARG A 102 5.56 -9.26 8.22
CA ARG A 102 4.41 -9.98 7.65
C ARG A 102 3.90 -9.28 6.38
N GLY A 103 4.24 -9.82 5.21
CA GLY A 103 3.68 -9.41 3.93
C GLY A 103 2.35 -10.10 3.65
N ILE A 104 1.30 -9.34 3.32
CA ILE A 104 -0.05 -9.86 3.06
C ILE A 104 -0.53 -9.35 1.70
N ARG A 105 -0.96 -10.27 0.85
CA ARG A 105 -1.37 -9.97 -0.52
C ARG A 105 -2.81 -9.47 -0.61
N ILE A 106 -3.01 -8.42 -1.40
CA ILE A 106 -4.31 -7.95 -1.89
C ILE A 106 -4.44 -8.33 -3.37
N LEU A 107 -5.61 -8.77 -3.81
CA LEU A 107 -5.84 -9.12 -5.21
C LEU A 107 -5.89 -7.86 -6.07
N ARG A 108 -5.10 -7.83 -7.16
CA ARG A 108 -5.23 -6.80 -8.19
C ARG A 108 -6.52 -7.05 -8.98
N ALA A 109 -7.34 -6.01 -9.13
CA ALA A 109 -8.59 -6.09 -9.87
C ALA A 109 -8.37 -6.55 -11.32
N SER A 110 -9.25 -7.42 -11.82
CA SER A 110 -9.15 -7.97 -13.18
C SER A 110 -9.30 -6.91 -14.27
N ASN A 111 -9.96 -5.79 -13.98
CA ASN A 111 -10.08 -4.62 -14.86
C ASN A 111 -8.93 -3.61 -14.73
N SER A 112 -7.94 -3.85 -13.86
CA SER A 112 -6.73 -3.03 -13.78
C SER A 112 -6.01 -3.02 -15.12
N THR A 113 -5.59 -1.84 -15.56
CA THR A 113 -4.74 -1.68 -16.75
C THR A 113 -3.31 -2.14 -16.51
N TYR A 114 -2.89 -2.33 -15.26
CA TYR A 114 -1.56 -2.83 -14.94
C TYR A 114 -1.50 -4.36 -15.07
N LYS A 115 -1.10 -4.80 -16.26
CA LYS A 115 -0.97 -6.20 -16.68
C LYS A 115 0.50 -6.61 -16.86
N PRO A 116 0.82 -7.92 -16.74
CA PRO A 116 -0.06 -9.03 -16.34
C PRO A 116 -0.51 -8.93 -14.87
N LEU A 117 -1.52 -9.72 -14.48
CA LEU A 117 -1.89 -9.83 -13.07
C LEU A 117 -0.78 -10.60 -12.31
N PRO A 118 -0.40 -10.16 -11.10
CA PRO A 118 0.48 -10.93 -10.23
C PRO A 118 -0.13 -12.28 -9.85
N GLN A 119 0.72 -13.28 -9.58
CA GLN A 119 0.29 -14.56 -9.05
C GLN A 119 0.19 -14.46 -7.53
N ALA A 120 -0.99 -14.08 -7.03
CA ALA A 120 -1.22 -13.93 -5.60
C ALA A 120 -0.98 -15.26 -4.85
N GLY A 121 -0.11 -15.24 -3.83
CA GLY A 121 0.29 -16.45 -3.08
C GLY A 121 1.52 -17.15 -3.64
N ALA A 122 2.14 -16.64 -4.71
CA ALA A 122 3.31 -17.28 -5.35
C ALA A 122 4.52 -17.44 -4.43
N PHE A 123 4.60 -16.67 -3.35
CA PHE A 123 5.68 -16.82 -2.39
C PHE A 123 5.27 -17.68 -1.18
N GLY A 124 4.01 -18.08 -1.06
CA GLY A 124 3.44 -18.72 0.13
C GLY A 124 2.98 -17.71 1.18
N GLU A 125 2.79 -16.44 0.80
CA GLU A 125 2.21 -15.41 1.65
C GLU A 125 0.68 -15.58 1.81
N GLU A 126 0.14 -14.96 2.86
CA GLU A 126 -1.31 -14.88 3.04
C GLU A 126 -1.93 -13.98 1.97
N VAL A 127 -3.09 -14.38 1.46
CA VAL A 127 -3.88 -13.63 0.47
C VAL A 127 -5.25 -13.35 1.05
N ILE A 128 -5.66 -12.08 1.08
CA ILE A 128 -6.99 -11.73 1.57
C ILE A 128 -8.02 -12.12 0.51
N VAL A 129 -9.03 -12.88 0.91
CA VAL A 129 -10.14 -13.29 0.05
C VAL A 129 -10.98 -12.09 -0.38
N ASN A 130 -11.55 -12.15 -1.59
CA ASN A 130 -12.45 -11.13 -2.15
C ASN A 130 -11.89 -9.70 -2.05
N SER A 131 -10.57 -9.58 -2.19
CA SER A 131 -9.84 -8.33 -1.98
C SER A 131 -9.60 -7.56 -3.27
N GLU A 132 -10.25 -7.94 -4.37
CA GLU A 132 -10.11 -7.30 -5.69
C GLU A 132 -10.91 -6.01 -5.83
N TYR A 133 -11.93 -5.78 -5.00
CA TYR A 133 -12.81 -4.60 -4.98
C TYR A 133 -12.74 -3.80 -3.68
#